data_AF-A0A937LQ81-F1
#
_entry.id   AF-A0A937LQ81-F1
#
_cell.length_a   1.000
_cell.length_b   1.000
_cell.length_c   1.000
_cell.angle_alpha   90.00
_cell.angle_beta   90.00
_cell.angle_gamma   90.00
#
_symmetry.space_group_name_H-M   'P 1'
#
loop_
_entity.id
_entity.type
_entity.pdbx_description
1 polymer ?
#
loop_
_entity_poly.entity_id
_entity_poly.type
_entity_poly.pdbx_seq_one_letter_code
_entity_poly.pdbx_strand_id
1 'polypeptide(L)'
;MKTIVIFLTVSISLFTNAQAKQFELSEPDDSYVSLNECLYALSKGTKLSTGKGDVFIYQNQVWEMSFNEDRKYGCTLIGKLAE
;
A
#
# COMPACT_ATOMS: atom_id res chain seq x y z
N MET A 1 53.76 -29.49 -5.31
CA MET A 1 52.36 -29.97 -5.23
C MET A 1 51.46 -28.76 -5.34
N LYS A 2 50.62 -28.68 -6.39
CA LYS A 2 49.72 -27.53 -6.62
C LYS A 2 48.40 -27.78 -5.89
N THR A 3 48.13 -26.98 -4.85
CA THR A 3 46.88 -27.04 -4.09
C THR A 3 45.78 -26.36 -4.92
N ILE A 4 44.81 -27.14 -5.39
CA ILE A 4 43.61 -26.63 -6.08
C ILE A 4 42.58 -26.31 -4.99
N VAL A 5 42.28 -25.03 -4.81
CA VAL A 5 41.22 -24.56 -3.90
C VAL A 5 39.92 -24.49 -4.69
N ILE A 6 38.95 -25.32 -4.34
CA ILE A 6 37.62 -25.35 -4.95
C ILE A 6 36.72 -24.43 -4.12
N PHE A 7 36.30 -23.30 -4.69
CA PHE A 7 35.31 -22.41 -4.09
C PHE A 7 33.90 -22.91 -4.39
N LEU A 8 33.21 -23.45 -3.38
CA LEU A 8 31.77 -23.71 -3.45
C LEU A 8 31.00 -22.44 -3.05
N THR A 9 30.41 -21.76 -4.03
CA THR A 9 29.42 -20.71 -3.78
C THR A 9 28.04 -21.34 -3.64
N VAL A 10 27.51 -21.39 -2.42
CA VAL A 10 26.12 -21.81 -2.16
C VAL A 10 25.21 -20.63 -2.44
N SER A 11 24.50 -20.68 -3.57
CA SER A 11 23.48 -19.69 -3.92
C SER A 11 22.16 -20.04 -3.22
N ILE A 12 21.83 -19.32 -2.15
CA ILE A 12 20.53 -19.43 -1.48
C ILE A 12 19.54 -18.55 -2.27
N SER A 13 18.78 -19.17 -3.17
CA SER A 13 17.70 -18.48 -3.86
C SER A 13 16.46 -18.39 -2.97
N LEU A 14 16.29 -17.27 -2.27
CA LEU A 14 15.05 -16.95 -1.55
C LEU A 14 13.99 -16.50 -2.55
N PHE A 15 13.29 -17.43 -3.18
CA PHE A 15 12.07 -17.12 -3.92
C PHE A 15 10.88 -17.10 -2.95
N THR A 16 10.66 -15.97 -2.28
CA THR A 16 9.38 -15.75 -1.59
C THR A 16 8.34 -15.44 -2.67
N ASN A 17 7.58 -16.46 -3.08
CA ASN A 17 6.35 -16.28 -3.85
C ASN A 17 5.30 -15.67 -2.91
N ALA A 18 5.40 -14.37 -2.63
CA ALA A 18 4.30 -13.63 -2.04
C ALA A 18 3.18 -13.61 -3.09
N GLN A 19 2.23 -14.55 -2.99
CA GLN A 19 1.00 -14.47 -3.78
C GLN A 19 0.25 -13.23 -3.29
N ALA A 20 0.31 -12.16 -4.07
CA ALA A 20 -0.55 -11.01 -3.89
C ALA A 20 -1.99 -11.45 -4.18
N LYS A 21 -2.75 -11.79 -3.14
CA LYS A 21 -4.19 -12.00 -3.27
C LYS A 21 -4.80 -10.64 -3.60
N GLN A 22 -5.43 -10.53 -4.77
CA GLN A 22 -6.15 -9.32 -5.15
C GLN A 22 -7.34 -9.17 -4.20
N PHE A 23 -7.38 -8.07 -3.45
CA PHE A 23 -8.52 -7.76 -2.60
C PHE A 23 -9.56 -7.01 -3.43
N GLU A 24 -10.81 -7.44 -3.34
CA GLU A 24 -11.93 -6.73 -3.94
C GLU A 24 -12.28 -5.52 -3.08
N LEU A 25 -12.47 -4.36 -3.72
CA LEU A 25 -12.91 -3.14 -3.07
C LEU A 25 -14.43 -3.02 -3.22
N SER A 26 -15.12 -2.82 -2.10
CA SER A 26 -16.53 -2.44 -2.09
C SER A 26 -16.69 -0.92 -2.15
N GLU A 27 -17.74 -0.46 -2.83
CA GLU A 27 -18.11 0.96 -2.88
C GLU A 27 -18.50 1.45 -1.47
N PRO A 28 -18.06 2.64 -1.04
CA PRO A 28 -18.40 3.16 0.27
C PRO A 28 -19.90 3.52 0.36
N ASP A 29 -20.58 2.96 1.35
CA ASP A 29 -21.97 3.26 1.68
C ASP A 29 -22.09 4.68 2.29
N ASP A 30 -22.66 5.60 1.52
CA ASP A 30 -22.97 7.02 1.77
C ASP A 30 -21.88 7.97 2.34
N SER A 31 -21.86 9.18 1.77
CA SER A 31 -20.71 10.09 1.66
C SER A 31 -20.33 10.90 2.91
N TYR A 32 -20.51 10.39 4.13
CA TYR A 32 -19.97 11.06 5.32
C TYR A 32 -18.54 10.60 5.59
N VAL A 33 -17.66 11.02 4.71
CA VAL A 33 -16.22 10.82 4.85
C VAL A 33 -15.73 11.69 6.00
N SER A 34 -15.50 11.08 7.17
CA SER A 34 -14.96 11.78 8.33
C SER A 34 -13.55 12.28 8.02
N LEU A 35 -13.36 13.60 8.03
CA LEU A 35 -12.03 14.23 7.91
C LEU A 35 -11.03 13.63 8.91
N ASN A 36 -11.48 13.20 10.08
CA ASN A 36 -10.63 12.54 11.06
C ASN A 36 -10.10 11.20 10.55
N GLU A 37 -10.94 10.35 9.96
CA GLU A 37 -10.52 9.05 9.43
C GLU A 37 -9.49 9.19 8.31
N CYS A 38 -9.68 10.21 7.47
CA CYS A 38 -8.72 10.57 6.45
C CYS A 38 -7.33 10.93 7.04
N LEU A 39 -7.30 11.80 8.05
CA LEU A 39 -6.07 12.23 8.71
C LEU A 39 -5.41 11.07 9.47
N TYR A 40 -6.19 10.14 10.01
CA TYR A 40 -5.68 8.90 10.58
C TYR A 40 -5.05 8.01 9.52
N ALA A 41 -5.69 7.83 8.37
CA ALA A 41 -5.13 7.07 7.26
C ALA A 41 -3.81 7.66 6.75
N LEU A 42 -3.71 8.99 6.66
CA LEU A 42 -2.47 9.68 6.29
C LEU A 42 -1.34 9.48 7.32
N SER A 43 -1.67 9.53 8.61
CA SER A 43 -0.67 9.51 9.70
C SER A 43 -0.29 8.11 10.18
N LYS A 44 -1.19 7.14 10.05
CA LYS A 44 -1.06 5.77 10.60
C LYS A 44 -1.30 4.67 9.56
N GLY A 45 -1.83 4.99 8.39
CA GLY A 45 -2.10 4.03 7.34
C GLY A 45 -0.82 3.52 6.67
N THR A 46 -0.94 2.37 6.02
CA THR A 46 0.12 1.82 5.17
C THR A 46 -0.02 2.40 3.77
N LYS A 47 1.06 3.00 3.26
CA LYS A 47 1.08 3.53 1.90
C LYS A 47 1.13 2.37 0.90
N LEU A 48 0.17 2.33 -0.03
CA LEU A 48 0.06 1.31 -1.07
C LEU A 48 0.64 1.77 -2.41
N SER A 49 0.51 3.05 -2.73
CA SER A 49 0.97 3.60 -4.01
C SER A 49 1.42 5.05 -3.90
N THR A 50 2.40 5.41 -4.72
CA THR A 50 2.86 6.78 -4.96
C THR A 50 2.43 7.21 -6.36
N GLY A 51 1.64 8.27 -6.51
CA GLY A 51 1.13 8.71 -7.81
C GLY A 51 0.52 10.11 -7.78
N LYS A 52 -0.34 10.42 -8.76
CA LYS A 52 -1.13 11.67 -8.77
C LYS A 52 -2.10 11.77 -7.58
N GLY A 53 -2.39 10.65 -6.93
CA GLY A 53 -2.90 10.56 -5.58
C GLY A 53 -2.11 9.49 -4.83
N ASP A 54 -1.70 9.79 -3.61
CA ASP A 54 -1.10 8.78 -2.73
C ASP A 54 -2.21 7.91 -2.15
N VAL A 55 -2.07 6.60 -2.27
CA VAL A 55 -3.08 5.66 -1.77
C VAL A 55 -2.60 5.06 -0.45
N PHE A 56 -3.46 5.11 0.56
CA PHE A 56 -3.22 4.57 1.89
C PHE A 56 -4.29 3.55 2.25
N ILE A 57 -3.91 2.56 3.04
CA ILE A 57 -4.83 1.66 3.69
C ILE A 57 -4.77 1.84 5.21
N TYR A 58 -5.94 2.00 5.82
CA TYR A 58 -6.09 2.10 7.27
C TYR A 58 -7.31 1.30 7.69
N GLN A 59 -7.12 0.39 8.65
CA GLN A 59 -8.11 -0.64 8.98
C GLN A 59 -8.49 -1.43 7.71
N ASN A 60 -9.77 -1.43 7.32
CA ASN A 60 -10.27 -2.04 6.09
C ASN A 60 -10.59 -1.01 5.00
N GLN A 61 -10.13 0.23 5.12
CA GLN A 61 -10.49 1.32 4.24
C GLN A 61 -9.32 1.74 3.36
N VAL A 62 -9.60 1.97 2.08
CA VAL A 62 -8.62 2.43 1.09
C VAL A 62 -8.92 3.87 0.73
N TRP A 63 -7.91 4.70 0.91
CA TRP A 63 -7.99 6.14 0.88
C TRP A 63 -7.07 6.70 -0.19
N GLU A 64 -7.60 7.54 -1.08
CA GLU A 64 -6.81 8.31 -2.03
C GLU A 64 -6.64 9.75 -1.52
N MET A 65 -5.39 10.13 -1.30
CA MET A 65 -4.98 11.48 -0.95
C MET A 65 -4.52 12.20 -2.20
N SER A 66 -5.13 13.34 -2.52
CA SER A 66 -4.66 14.22 -3.59
C SER A 66 -4.23 15.56 -3.03
N PHE A 67 -3.19 16.13 -3.61
CA PHE A 67 -2.80 17.51 -3.34
C PHE A 67 -2.94 18.29 -4.64
N ASN A 68 -3.85 19.25 -4.69
CA ASN A 68 -4.09 20.02 -5.90
C ASN A 68 -3.16 21.25 -5.98
N GLU A 69 -3.16 21.90 -7.15
CA GLU A 69 -2.33 23.08 -7.42
C GLU A 69 -2.64 24.27 -6.49
N ASP A 70 -3.86 24.32 -5.96
CA ASP A 70 -4.31 25.32 -4.98
C ASP A 70 -3.83 25.03 -3.54
N ARG A 71 -2.98 24.01 -3.36
CA ARG A 71 -2.49 23.54 -2.05
C ARG A 71 -3.59 23.05 -1.11
N LYS A 72 -4.67 22.51 -1.68
CA LYS A 72 -5.74 21.86 -0.91
C LYS A 72 -5.51 20.35 -0.91
N TYR A 73 -5.69 19.77 0.28
CA TYR A 73 -5.73 18.33 0.44
C TYR A 73 -7.13 17.82 0.10
N GLY A 74 -7.21 16.99 -0.94
CA GLY A 74 -8.38 16.19 -1.27
C GLY A 74 -8.23 14.82 -0.64
N CYS A 75 -9.34 14.30 -0.13
CA CYS A 75 -9.37 13.00 0.51
C CYS A 75 -10.63 12.23 0.11
N THR A 76 -10.42 11.08 -0.51
CA THR A 76 -11.51 10.27 -1.04
C THR A 76 -11.39 8.86 -0.48
N LEU A 77 -12.46 8.37 0.14
CA LEU A 77 -12.59 6.95 0.42
C LEU A 77 -12.91 6.25 -0.91
N ILE A 78 -11.96 5.49 -1.44
CA ILE A 78 -12.10 4.84 -2.76
C ILE A 78 -12.57 3.38 -2.67
N GLY A 79 -12.61 2.84 -1.45
CA GLY A 79 -13.26 1.56 -1.19
C GLY A 79 -12.94 0.98 0.17
N LYS A 80 -13.56 -0.15 0.46
CA LYS A 80 -13.25 -0.97 1.65
C LYS A 80 -12.84 -2.37 1.22
N LEU A 81 -11.80 -2.92 1.84
CA LEU A 81 -11.45 -4.33 1.69
C LEU A 81 -12.62 -5.18 2.18
N ALA A 82 -13.11 -6.07 1.32
CA ALA A 82 -13.97 -7.16 1.76
C ALA A 82 -13.18 -8.15 2.65
N GLU A 83 -13.85 -8.73 3.65
CA GLU A 83 -13.29 -9.81 4.49
C GLU A 83 -13.08 -11.11 3.70
#